data_AF-A0A2E6SCB6-F1
#
_entry.id   AF-A0A2E6SCB6-F1
#
_cell.length_a   1.000
_cell.length_b   1.000
_cell.length_c   1.000
_cell.angle_alpha   90.00
_cell.angle_beta   90.00
_cell.angle_gamma   90.00
#
_symmetry.space_group_name_H-M   'P 1'
#
loop_
_entity.id
_entity.type
_entity.pdbx_description
1 polymer ?
#
loop_
_entity_poly.entity_id
_entity_poly.type
_entity_poly.pdbx_seq_one_letter_code
_entity_poly.pdbx_strand_id
1 'polypeptide(L)' 'MEASYKSYAHWRAEIIEKARVTLDADYCKGRMAALANAHDPSTKAFLKAYGEEHRDQVLKWFEQALAES' A
#
# COMPACT_ATOMS: atom_id res chain seq x y z
N MET A 1 15.18 3.92 -8.88
CA MET A 1 14.49 4.51 -7.72
C MET A 1 14.07 3.34 -6.83
N GLU A 2 14.86 3.03 -5.81
CA GLU A 2 14.74 1.79 -5.03
C GLU A 2 13.76 1.96 -3.88
N ALA A 3 12.46 1.77 -4.13
CA ALA A 3 11.56 1.38 -3.06
C ALA A 3 11.66 -0.14 -2.87
N SER A 4 12.79 -0.59 -2.35
CA SER A 4 13.00 -1.99 -1.94
C SER A 4 12.38 -2.16 -0.55
N TYR A 5 11.05 -2.22 -0.49
CA TYR A 5 10.38 -2.78 0.68
C TYR A 5 10.71 -4.27 0.72
N LYS A 6 11.75 -4.64 1.48
CA LYS A 6 12.30 -6.00 1.53
C LYS A 6 11.33 -7.05 2.06
N SER A 7 10.37 -6.64 2.91
CA SER A 7 9.37 -7.52 3.52
C SER A 7 8.13 -6.73 3.95
N TYR A 8 6.99 -7.42 4.09
CA TYR A 8 5.75 -6.87 4.66
C TYR A 8 5.98 -6.14 6.00
N ALA A 9 6.76 -6.75 6.91
CA ALA A 9 7.06 -6.14 8.22
C ALA A 9 7.80 -4.80 8.09
N HIS A 10 8.73 -4.70 7.12
CA HIS A 10 9.47 -3.46 6.86
C HIS A 10 8.57 -2.39 6.24
N TRP A 11 7.72 -2.77 5.28
CA TRP A 11 6.72 -1.88 4.69
C TRP A 11 5.73 -1.35 5.73
N ARG A 12 5.21 -2.24 6.59
CA ARG A 12 4.28 -1.88 7.67
C ARG A 12 4.94 -0.93 8.67
N ALA A 13 6.15 -1.24 9.12
CA ALA A 13 6.92 -0.38 10.02
C ALA A 13 7.16 1.00 9.39
N GLU A 14 7.61 1.07 8.14
CA GLU A 14 7.81 2.33 7.43
C GLU A 14 6.52 3.15 7.31
N ILE A 15 5.38 2.53 7.00
CA ILE A 15 4.09 3.25 6.93
C ILE A 15 3.68 3.81 8.30
N ILE A 16 3.82 3.01 9.37
CA ILE A 16 3.41 3.43 10.70
C ILE A 16 4.39 4.47 11.27
N GLU A 17 5.69 4.31 11.06
CA GLU A 17 6.73 5.16 11.63
C GLU A 17 7.01 6.40 10.78
N LYS A 18 7.18 6.25 9.46
CA LYS A 18 7.45 7.36 8.54
C LYS A 18 6.18 8.08 8.14
N ALA A 19 5.18 7.34 7.68
CA ALA A 19 3.95 7.95 7.20
C ALA A 19 2.98 8.29 8.35
N ARG A 20 3.25 7.83 9.58
CA ARG A 20 2.41 8.06 10.78
C ARG A 20 0.96 7.62 10.55
N VAL A 21 0.79 6.56 9.76
CA VAL A 21 -0.50 6.01 9.38
C VAL A 21 -0.80 4.78 10.22
N THR A 22 -2.01 4.72 10.76
CA THR A 22 -2.53 3.49 11.37
C THR A 22 -3.15 2.63 10.28
N LEU A 23 -2.63 1.41 10.10
CA LEU A 23 -3.19 0.38 9.21
C LEU A 23 -4.46 -0.25 9.82
N ASP A 24 -5.45 0.59 10.14
CA ASP A 24 -6.76 0.14 10.59
C ASP A 24 -7.57 -0.44 9.42
N ALA A 25 -8.57 -1.26 9.73
CA ALA A 25 -9.46 -1.85 8.74
C ALA A 25 -10.11 -0.82 7.80
N ASP A 26 -10.50 0.35 8.30
CA ASP A 26 -11.06 1.43 7.48
C ASP A 26 -10.01 2.00 6.52
N TYR A 27 -8.81 2.29 7.03
CA TYR A 27 -7.71 2.83 6.23
C TYR A 27 -7.28 1.85 5.14
N CYS A 28 -7.09 0.57 5.49
CA CYS A 28 -6.72 -0.48 4.55
C CYS A 28 -7.76 -0.61 3.44
N LYS A 29 -9.06 -0.68 3.78
CA LYS A 29 -10.14 -0.77 2.77
C LYS A 29 -10.20 0.46 1.87
N GLY A 30 -10.09 1.66 2.45
CA GLY A 30 -10.06 2.91 1.68
C GLY A 30 -8.88 2.97 0.72
N ARG A 31 -7.69 2.56 1.18
CA ARG A 31 -6.50 2.52 0.32
C ARG A 31 -6.55 1.45 -0.74
N MET A 32 -7.04 0.26 -0.42
CA MET A 32 -7.25 -0.81 -1.39
C MET A 32 -8.25 -0.39 -2.46
N ALA A 33 -9.36 0.26 -2.11
CA ALA A 33 -10.34 0.75 -3.08
C ALA A 33 -9.76 1.84 -4.00
N ALA A 34 -8.99 2.78 -3.43
CA ALA A 34 -8.28 3.79 -4.22
C ALA A 34 -7.30 3.13 -5.20
N LEU A 35 -6.42 2.24 -4.70
CA LEU A 35 -5.45 1.50 -5.52
C LEU A 35 -6.13 0.56 -6.53
N ALA A 36 -7.28 -0.01 -6.21
CA ALA A 36 -8.09 -0.80 -7.14
C ALA A 36 -8.59 0.05 -8.31
N ASN A 37 -8.86 1.33 -8.07
CA ASN A 37 -9.35 2.26 -9.07
C ASN A 37 -8.22 2.82 -9.95
N ALA A 38 -8.06 2.26 -11.15
CA ALA A 38 -7.10 2.73 -12.15
C ALA A 38 -7.37 4.16 -12.67
N HIS A 39 -8.56 4.72 -12.42
CA HIS A 39 -8.89 6.11 -12.76
C HIS A 39 -8.47 7.10 -11.68
N ASP A 40 -8.15 6.65 -10.47
CA ASP A 40 -7.75 7.54 -9.39
C ASP A 40 -6.39 8.19 -9.70
N PRO A 41 -6.25 9.52 -9.58
CA PRO A 41 -5.00 10.21 -9.85
C PRO A 41 -3.85 9.71 -8.97
N SER A 42 -4.14 9.30 -7.73
CA SER A 42 -3.15 8.73 -6.80
C SER A 42 -2.68 7.37 -7.30
N THR A 43 -3.59 6.55 -7.82
CA THR A 43 -3.28 5.23 -8.40
C THR A 43 -2.48 5.37 -9.69
N LYS A 44 -2.84 6.31 -10.56
CA LYS A 44 -2.04 6.61 -11.76
C LYS A 44 -0.63 7.07 -11.43
N ALA A 45 -0.48 7.96 -10.44
CA ALA A 45 0.83 8.39 -9.97
C ALA A 45 1.64 7.23 -9.38
N PHE A 46 0.99 6.36 -8.60
CA PHE A 46 1.60 5.17 -8.02
C PHE A 46 2.06 4.18 -9.09
N LEU A 47 1.19 3.87 -10.06
CA LEU A 47 1.49 3.00 -11.19
C LEU A 47 2.63 3.56 -12.05
N LYS A 48 2.67 4.88 -12.27
CA LYS A 48 3.75 5.52 -13.02
C LYS A 48 5.09 5.50 -12.28
N ALA A 49 5.07 5.61 -10.95
CA ALA A 49 6.28 5.63 -10.12
C ALA A 49 6.83 4.24 -9.83
N TYR A 50 5.95 3.26 -9.55
CA TYR A 50 6.32 1.94 -9.04
C TYR A 50 5.92 0.77 -9.95
N GLY A 51 4.96 0.96 -10.87
CA GLY A 51 4.43 -0.09 -11.74
C GLY A 51 3.28 -0.89 -11.15
N GLU A 52 2.65 -1.71 -11.99
CA GLU A 52 1.53 -2.57 -11.62
C GLU A 52 1.93 -3.70 -10.67
N GLU A 53 3.12 -4.28 -10.84
CA GLU A 53 3.64 -5.36 -9.98
C GLU A 53 3.76 -4.90 -8.53
N HIS A 54 4.30 -3.70 -8.31
CA HIS A 54 4.46 -3.15 -6.97
C HIS A 54 3.10 -2.80 -6.34
N ARG A 55 2.14 -2.31 -7.15
CA ARG A 55 0.77 -2.08 -6.69
C ARG A 55 0.13 -3.38 -6.20
N ASP A 56 0.24 -4.46 -6.96
CA ASP A 56 -0.33 -5.76 -6.58
C ASP A 56 0.29 -6.27 -5.27
N GLN A 57 1.61 -6.13 -5.13
CA GLN A 57 2.33 -6.47 -3.90
C GLN A 57 1.86 -5.65 -2.69
N VAL A 58 1.70 -4.33 -2.86
CA VAL A 58 1.20 -3.44 -1.80
C VAL A 58 -0.26 -3.74 -1.45
N LEU A 59 -1.11 -4.08 -2.44
CA LEU A 59 -2.48 -4.53 -2.19
C LEU A 59 -2.51 -5.80 -1.33
N LYS A 60 -1.67 -6.79 -1.64
CA LYS A 60 -1.53 -8.00 -0.81
C LYS A 60 -1.07 -7.70 0.61
N TRP A 61 -0.17 -6.73 0.79
CA TRP A 61 0.25 -6.30 2.12
C TRP A 61 -0.86 -5.59 2.90
N PHE A 62 -1.65 -4.75 2.24
CA PHE A 62 -2.84 -4.17 2.86
C PHE A 62 -3.87 -5.22 3.25
N GLU A 63 -4.09 -6.23 2.40
CA GLU A 63 -4.98 -7.35 2.69
C GLU A 63 -4.47 -8.18 3.88
N GLN A 64 -3.16 -8.47 3.93
CA GLN A 64 -2.56 -9.17 5.07
C GLN A 64 -2.65 -8.36 6.36
N ALA A 65 -2.40 -7.04 6.30
CA ALA A 65 -2.56 -6.16 7.46
C ALA A 65 -4.00 -6.11 7.95
N LEU A 66 -4.98 -6.11 7.03
CA LEU A 66 -6.40 -6.16 7.36
C LEU A 66 -6.78 -7.48 8.03
N ALA A 67 -6.19 -8.61 7.60
CA ALA A 67 -6.45 -9.92 8.18
C ALA A 67 -5.83 -10.11 9.57
N GLU A 68 -4.75 -9.40 9.89
CA GLU A 68 -4.08 -9.43 11.20
C GLU A 68 -4.62 -8.40 12.21
N SER A 69 -5.46 -7.46 11.78
CA SER A 69 -5.94 -6.33 12.60
C SER A 69 -7.34 -6.51 13.18
#